data_AF-A0A936ALQ2-F1
#
_entry.id   AF-A0A936ALQ2-F1
#
_cell.length_a   1.000
_cell.length_b   1.000
_cell.length_c   1.000
_cell.angle_alpha   90.00
_cell.angle_beta   90.00
_cell.angle_gamma   90.00
#
_symmetry.space_group_name_H-M   'P 1'
#
loop_
_entity.id
_entity.type
_entity.pdbx_description
1 polymer ?
#
loop_
_entity_poly.entity_id
_entity_poly.type
_entity_poly.pdbx_seq_one_letter_code
_entity_poly.pdbx_strand_id
1 'polypeptide(L)'
;MWFVGCRGCKYQEPYFKALYNKFLNKNISFISFCLYSDREEAENYITKNEIPGDHYILNVKQTEQFEKIYEISSYPTYLIFDKYKKLQYGDAPRPNSEGIEKLLQTLIKYSGL
;
A
#
# COMPACT_ATOMS: atom_id res chain seq x y z
N MET A 1 0.20 3.86 0.08
CA MET A 1 0.00 5.06 0.91
C MET A 1 -1.25 5.79 0.42
N TRP A 2 -2.10 6.23 1.34
CA TRP A 2 -3.42 6.79 0.99
C TRP A 2 -3.97 7.72 2.10
N PHE A 3 -5.10 8.36 1.85
CA PHE A 3 -5.88 9.13 2.83
C PHE A 3 -7.37 9.17 2.44
N VAL A 4 -8.28 9.44 3.38
CA VAL A 4 -9.74 9.31 3.17
C VAL A 4 -10.27 10.25 2.07
N GLY A 5 -9.70 11.44 1.92
CA GLY A 5 -10.05 12.39 0.85
C GLY A 5 -9.48 12.06 -0.55
N CYS A 6 -8.63 11.04 -0.68
CA CYS A 6 -7.85 10.77 -1.88
C CYS A 6 -8.68 10.08 -2.98
N ARG A 7 -9.17 10.82 -3.98
CA ARG A 7 -9.96 10.25 -5.09
C ARG A 7 -9.23 9.16 -5.86
N GLY A 8 -7.93 9.36 -6.15
CA GLY A 8 -7.11 8.37 -6.84
C GLY A 8 -6.94 7.07 -6.05
N CYS A 9 -6.86 7.17 -4.72
CA CYS A 9 -6.76 6.02 -3.83
C CYS A 9 -8.05 5.20 -3.85
N LYS A 10 -9.22 5.86 -3.77
CA LYS A 10 -10.52 5.20 -3.87
C LYS A 10 -10.72 4.50 -5.21
N TYR A 11 -10.23 5.10 -6.30
CA TYR A 11 -10.26 4.48 -7.62
C TYR A 11 -9.43 3.18 -7.68
N GLN A 12 -8.29 3.13 -6.98
CA GLN A 12 -7.43 1.93 -6.93
C GLN A 12 -7.90 0.87 -5.92
N GLU A 13 -8.74 1.24 -4.96
CA GLU A 13 -9.23 0.37 -3.88
C GLU A 13 -9.79 -0.99 -4.34
N PRO A 14 -10.72 -1.08 -5.32
CA PRO A 14 -11.24 -2.39 -5.77
C PRO A 14 -10.14 -3.28 -6.35
N TYR A 15 -9.16 -2.69 -7.05
CA TYR A 15 -8.03 -3.42 -7.62
C TYR A 15 -7.05 -3.88 -6.54
N PHE A 16 -6.84 -3.06 -5.51
CA PHE A 16 -6.05 -3.44 -4.34
C PHE A 16 -6.66 -4.66 -3.62
N LYS A 17 -7.98 -4.67 -3.40
CA LYS A 17 -8.69 -5.81 -2.80
C LYS A 17 -8.55 -7.07 -3.64
N ALA A 18 -8.73 -6.95 -4.96
CA ALA A 18 -8.56 -8.07 -5.88
C ALA A 18 -7.12 -8.62 -5.86
N LEU A 19 -6.13 -7.73 -5.85
CA LEU A 19 -4.71 -8.10 -5.78
C LEU A 19 -4.38 -8.80 -4.45
N TYR A 20 -4.84 -8.25 -3.32
CA TYR A 20 -4.70 -8.88 -2.01
C TYR A 20 -5.23 -10.32 -2.03
N ASN A 21 -6.47 -10.52 -2.51
CA ASN A 21 -7.10 -11.84 -2.57
C ASN A 21 -6.33 -12.85 -3.42
N LYS A 22 -5.75 -12.42 -4.54
CA LYS A 22 -4.92 -13.29 -5.40
C LYS A 22 -3.64 -13.76 -4.73
N PHE A 23 -3.11 -12.96 -3.81
CA PHE A 23 -1.86 -13.24 -3.10
C PHE A 23 -2.07 -13.70 -1.65
N LEU A 24 -3.32 -14.00 -1.27
CA LEU A 24 -3.62 -14.67 0.00
C LEU A 24 -2.77 -15.94 0.16
N ASN A 25 -2.23 -16.11 1.36
CA ASN A 25 -1.37 -17.24 1.72
C ASN A 25 -0.10 -17.39 0.86
N LYS A 26 0.33 -16.33 0.17
CA LYS A 26 1.66 -16.24 -0.44
C LYS A 26 2.61 -15.51 0.50
N ASN A 27 3.92 -15.63 0.26
CA ASN A 27 4.94 -14.97 1.06
C ASN A 27 5.02 -13.48 0.71
N ILE A 28 3.98 -12.73 1.04
CA ILE A 28 3.85 -11.29 0.80
C ILE A 28 2.83 -10.71 1.78
N SER A 29 3.16 -9.56 2.35
CA SER A 29 2.25 -8.78 3.19
C SER A 29 1.83 -7.50 2.47
N PHE A 30 0.56 -7.13 2.61
CA PHE A 30 0.03 -5.86 2.12
C PHE A 30 -0.16 -4.93 3.32
N ILE A 31 0.63 -3.85 3.34
CA ILE A 31 0.63 -2.87 4.43
C ILE A 31 0.18 -1.52 3.88
N SER A 32 -0.86 -0.97 4.49
CA SER A 32 -1.48 0.29 4.11
C SER A 32 -1.17 1.36 5.15
N PHE A 33 -0.43 2.39 4.74
CA PHE A 33 -0.24 3.59 5.54
C PHE A 33 -1.27 4.65 5.13
N CYS A 34 -2.10 5.06 6.09
CA CYS A 34 -3.01 6.19 5.98
C CYS A 34 -2.33 7.43 6.56
N LEU A 35 -2.24 8.49 5.76
CA LEU A 35 -1.61 9.75 6.10
C LEU A 35 -2.70 10.83 6.09
N TYR A 36 -2.51 11.96 6.79
CA TYR A 36 -3.40 13.13 6.71
C TYR A 36 -4.88 12.95 7.06
N SER A 37 -5.29 11.79 7.55
CA SER A 37 -6.66 11.55 8.00
C SER A 37 -6.70 11.42 9.51
N ASP A 38 -7.81 11.85 10.10
CA ASP A 38 -8.08 11.56 11.50
C ASP A 38 -8.16 10.04 11.71
N ARG A 39 -7.77 9.58 12.91
CA ARG A 39 -7.73 8.15 13.22
C ARG A 39 -9.10 7.52 13.14
N GLU A 40 -10.10 8.14 13.75
CA GLU A 40 -11.46 7.60 13.78
C GLU A 40 -12.06 7.60 12.38
N GLU A 41 -11.83 8.67 11.61
CA GLU A 41 -12.25 8.74 10.21
C GLU A 41 -11.64 7.62 9.36
N ALA A 42 -10.33 7.39 9.50
CA ALA A 42 -9.62 6.37 8.75
C ALA A 42 -10.05 4.95 9.15
N GLU A 43 -10.18 4.67 10.45
CA GLU A 43 -10.64 3.37 10.96
C GLU A 43 -12.07 3.07 10.47
N ASN A 44 -12.98 4.05 10.55
CA ASN A 44 -14.33 3.93 10.02
C ASN A 44 -14.34 3.67 8.51
N TYR A 45 -13.49 4.36 7.75
CA TYR A 45 -13.37 4.14 6.30
C TYR A 45 -12.86 2.72 5.98
N ILE A 46 -11.84 2.25 6.70
CA ILE A 46 -11.27 0.90 6.52
C ILE A 46 -12.31 -0.16 6.80
N THR A 47 -13.00 -0.07 7.95
CA THR A 47 -14.01 -1.05 8.36
C THR A 47 -15.21 -1.05 7.42
N LYS A 48 -15.77 0.13 7.10
CA LYS A 48 -16.94 0.25 6.23
C LYS A 48 -16.69 -0.30 4.83
N ASN A 49 -15.48 -0.12 4.30
CA ASN A 49 -15.13 -0.60 2.97
C ASN A 49 -14.45 -1.96 2.99
N GLU A 50 -14.27 -2.61 4.15
CA GLU A 50 -13.64 -3.94 4.26
C GLU A 50 -12.27 -3.99 3.55
N ILE A 51 -11.41 -2.97 3.80
CA ILE A 51 -10.10 -2.91 3.14
C ILE A 51 -9.17 -3.94 3.82
N PRO A 52 -8.64 -4.94 3.10
CA PRO A 52 -7.85 -6.00 3.69
C PRO A 52 -6.40 -5.56 3.96
N GLY A 53 -5.67 -6.40 4.70
CA GLY A 53 -4.25 -6.18 5.04
C GLY A 53 -4.06 -5.43 6.35
N ASP A 54 -2.79 -5.14 6.65
CA ASP A 54 -2.41 -4.41 7.86
C ASP A 54 -2.50 -2.91 7.61
N HIS A 55 -3.11 -2.17 8.55
CA HIS A 55 -3.33 -0.73 8.41
C HIS A 55 -2.62 0.05 9.52
N TYR A 56 -1.91 1.10 9.13
CA TYR A 56 -1.25 2.02 10.05
C TYR A 56 -1.67 3.45 9.74
N ILE A 57 -2.19 4.15 10.75
CA ILE A 57 -2.58 5.55 10.65
C ILE A 57 -1.49 6.39 11.29
N LEU A 58 -0.88 7.25 10.49
CA LEU A 58 0.26 8.07 10.89
C LEU A 58 -0.22 9.42 11.42
N ASN A 59 0.42 9.89 12.50
CA ASN A 59 0.27 11.29 12.91
C ASN A 59 1.08 12.22 12.00
N VAL A 60 0.87 13.53 12.12
CA VAL A 60 1.51 14.55 11.26
C VAL A 60 3.04 14.39 11.20
N LYS A 61 3.70 14.24 12.35
CA LYS A 61 5.16 14.09 12.41
C LYS A 61 5.64 12.81 11.72
N GLN A 62 4.92 11.71 11.91
CA GLN A 62 5.21 10.44 11.23
C GLN A 62 4.98 10.56 9.72
N THR A 63 3.92 11.24 9.30
CA THR A 63 3.63 11.51 7.89
C THR A 63 4.77 12.28 7.22
N GLU A 64 5.19 13.41 7.79
CA GLU A 64 6.29 14.22 7.25
C GLU A 64 7.60 13.43 7.16
N GLN A 65 7.91 12.65 8.20
CA GLN A 65 9.10 11.79 8.20
C GLN A 65 9.01 10.70 7.12
N PHE A 66 7.85 10.06 6.98
CA PHE A 66 7.63 8.98 6.03
C PHE A 66 7.73 9.47 4.58
N GLU A 67 7.09 10.60 4.27
CA GLU A 67 7.19 11.23 2.94
C GLU A 67 8.62 11.61 2.60
N LYS A 68 9.37 12.17 3.55
CA LYS A 68 10.77 12.54 3.34
C LYS A 68 11.67 11.32 3.11
N ILE A 69 11.50 10.25 3.90
CA ILE A 69 12.34 9.05 3.82
C ILE A 69 12.14 8.32 2.48
N TYR A 70 10.91 8.29 1.97
CA TYR A 70 10.55 7.54 0.77
C TYR A 70 10.24 8.43 -0.44
N GLU A 71 10.58 9.73 -0.36
CA GLU A 71 10.41 10.72 -1.42
C GLU A 71 8.98 10.75 -2.02
N ILE A 72 7.97 10.59 -1.16
CA ILE A 72 6.56 10.53 -1.58
C ILE A 72 6.06 11.95 -1.83
N SER A 73 5.61 12.19 -3.06
CA SER A 73 5.09 13.49 -3.52
C SER A 73 3.68 13.43 -4.10
N SER A 74 3.07 12.24 -4.19
CA SER A 74 1.71 12.08 -4.72
C SER A 74 0.99 10.89 -4.07
N TYR A 75 -0.31 10.79 -4.29
CA TYR A 75 -1.14 9.72 -3.74
C TYR A 75 -2.12 9.17 -4.79
N PRO A 76 -2.32 7.83 -4.86
CA PRO A 76 -1.63 6.81 -4.08
C PRO A 76 -0.23 6.53 -4.63
N THR A 77 0.72 6.28 -3.72
CA THR A 77 2.04 5.70 -4.04
C THR A 77 2.13 4.30 -3.44
N TYR A 78 2.83 3.41 -4.13
CA TYR A 78 3.07 2.03 -3.73
C TYR A 78 4.57 1.79 -3.65
N LEU A 79 5.00 1.10 -2.60
CA LEU A 79 6.38 0.71 -2.38
C LEU A 79 6.44 -0.81 -2.30
N ILE A 80 7.55 -1.40 -2.75
CA ILE A 80 7.82 -2.82 -2.55
C ILE A 80 9.14 -2.97 -1.80
N PHE A 81 9.09 -3.71 -0.70
CA PHE A 81 10.23 -4.07 0.12
C PHE A 81 10.44 -5.58 0.03
N ASP A 82 11.69 -6.06 0.09
CA ASP A 82 11.97 -7.50 0.22
C ASP A 82 11.83 -7.98 1.69
N LYS A 83 12.02 -9.29 1.93
CA LYS A 83 11.99 -9.87 3.29
C LYS A 83 13.04 -9.32 4.25
N TYR A 84 14.09 -8.68 3.73
CA TYR A 84 15.13 -8.02 4.53
C TYR A 84 14.80 -6.53 4.78
N LYS A 85 13.58 -6.10 4.42
CA LYS A 85 13.07 -4.74 4.58
C LYS A 85 13.83 -3.71 3.74
N LYS A 86 14.50 -4.16 2.67
CA LYS A 86 15.16 -3.26 1.72
C LYS A 86 14.17 -2.83 0.65
N LEU A 87 14.12 -1.53 0.38
CA LEU A 87 13.30 -0.96 -0.68
C LEU A 87 13.79 -1.47 -2.05
N GLN A 88 12.92 -2.17 -2.76
CA GLN A 88 13.16 -2.68 -4.11
C GLN A 88 12.54 -1.76 -5.17
N TYR A 89 11.36 -1.20 -4.87
CA TYR A 89 10.66 -0.27 -5.77
C TYR A 89 10.11 0.93 -4.97
N GLY A 90 10.67 2.12 -5.23
CA GLY A 90 10.21 3.40 -4.67
C GLY A 90 9.00 4.01 -5.40
N ASP A 91 8.73 3.55 -6.61
CA ASP A 91 7.54 3.90 -7.41
C ASP A 91 7.00 2.62 -8.05
N ALA A 92 6.38 1.77 -7.24
CA ALA A 92 5.85 0.49 -7.70
C ALA A 92 4.59 0.68 -8.56
N PRO A 93 4.33 -0.23 -9.52
CA PRO A 93 3.11 -0.18 -10.31
C PRO A 93 1.84 -0.22 -9.45
N ARG A 94 0.79 0.46 -9.92
CA ARG A 94 -0.50 0.49 -9.22
C ARG A 94 -1.19 -0.88 -9.28
N PRO A 95 -2.11 -1.19 -8.36
CA PRO A 95 -2.86 -2.44 -8.35
C PRO A 95 -3.61 -2.75 -9.65
N ASN A 96 -4.02 -1.73 -10.42
CA ASN A 96 -4.69 -1.91 -11.71
C ASN A 96 -3.74 -2.01 -12.93
N SER A 97 -2.43 -2.02 -12.72
CA SER A 97 -1.44 -2.07 -13.82
C SER A 97 -1.28 -3.49 -14.35
N GLU A 98 -1.23 -3.65 -15.68
CA GLU A 98 -1.21 -4.95 -16.38
C GLU A 98 -0.04 -5.89 -15.95
N GLY A 99 1.04 -5.33 -15.39
CA GLY A 99 2.23 -6.09 -14.97
C GLY A 99 2.38 -6.39 -13.47
N ILE A 100 1.51 -5.86 -12.59
CA ILE A 100 1.74 -5.93 -11.13
C ILE A 100 1.77 -7.37 -10.62
N GLU A 101 0.88 -8.23 -11.09
CA GLU A 101 0.80 -9.63 -10.63
C GLU A 101 2.06 -10.41 -11.01
N LYS A 102 2.54 -10.26 -12.24
CA LYS A 102 3.76 -10.91 -12.72
C LYS A 102 4.98 -10.41 -11.95
N LEU A 103 5.03 -9.10 -11.64
CA LEU A 103 6.10 -8.52 -10.84
C LEU A 103 6.13 -9.16 -9.44
N LEU A 104 5.01 -9.17 -8.72
CA LEU A 104 4.94 -9.74 -7.37
C LEU A 104 5.29 -11.23 -7.36
N GLN A 105 4.79 -12.02 -8.31
CA GLN A 105 5.15 -13.44 -8.45
C GLN A 105 6.67 -13.64 -8.68
N THR A 106 7.28 -12.78 -9.50
CA THR A 106 8.72 -12.83 -9.76
C THR A 106 9.52 -12.55 -8.49
N LEU A 107 9.13 -11.52 -7.74
CA LEU A 107 9.82 -11.14 -6.50
C LEU A 107 9.68 -12.20 -5.40
N ILE A 108 8.49 -12.80 -5.26
CA ILE A 108 8.28 -13.93 -4.32
C ILE A 108 9.22 -15.09 -4.67
N LYS A 109 9.36 -15.40 -5.96
CA LYS A 109 10.15 -16.55 -6.41
C LYS A 109 11.66 -16.33 -6.34
N TYR A 110 12.16 -15.14 -6.68
CA TYR A 110 13.59 -14.91 -6.94
C TYR A 110 14.27 -13.96 -5.96
N SER A 111 13.53 -13.06 -5.33
CA SER A 111 14.09 -12.04 -4.44
C SER A 111 13.84 -12.35 -2.97
N GLY A 112 12.95 -13.30 -2.68
CA GLY A 112 12.50 -13.59 -1.33
C GLY A 112 11.76 -12.39 -0.75
N LEU A 113 10.55 -12.12 -1.24
CA LEU A 113 9.56 -11.37 -0.46
C LEU A 113 9.20 -12.13 0.82
#